data_AF-A0A5M4B4I3-F1
#
_entry.id   AF-A0A5M4B4I3-F1
#
_cell.length_a   1.000
_cell.length_b   1.000
_cell.length_c   1.000
_cell.angle_alpha   90.00
_cell.angle_beta   90.00
_cell.angle_gamma   90.00
#
_symmetry.space_group_name_H-M   'P 1'
#
loop_
_entity.id
_entity.type
_entity.pdbx_description
1 polymer ?
#
loop_
_entity_poly.entity_id
_entity_poly.type
_entity_poly.pdbx_seq_one_letter_code
_entity_poly.pdbx_strand_id
1 'polypeptide(L)'
;MSKKKKIKAWEQHYANAKEKEFYSTRRIDLLIISISGACIYIVFEILRFINSEGSKITGTPTILLKLSAILAVCAIIVNIFSQYWGFLANGYEARYSRAVINQIEENKDDNNELEVLDRKSRIYSFWTSLSNKVSIGLMLVGIVILVIYNFVTF
;
A
#
# COMPACT_ATOMS: atom_id res chain seq x y z
N MET A 1 10.27 29.29 -28.57
CA MET A 1 9.30 29.14 -27.46
C MET A 1 9.80 29.93 -26.24
N SER A 2 9.01 30.89 -25.74
CA SER A 2 9.37 31.72 -24.57
C SER A 2 9.65 30.86 -23.32
N LYS A 3 10.63 31.29 -22.50
CA LYS A 3 11.01 30.65 -21.22
C LYS A 3 9.79 30.40 -20.31
N LYS A 4 8.86 31.37 -20.23
CA LYS A 4 7.61 31.24 -19.47
C LYS A 4 6.70 30.12 -20.00
N LYS A 5 6.61 29.96 -21.32
CA LYS A 5 5.81 28.90 -21.96
C LYS A 5 6.43 27.51 -21.75
N LYS A 6 7.77 27.41 -21.71
CA LYS A 6 8.48 26.18 -21.31
C LYS A 6 8.19 25.79 -19.86
N ILE A 7 8.33 26.73 -18.93
CA ILE A 7 8.08 26.47 -17.50
C ILE A 7 6.65 25.97 -17.28
N LYS A 8 5.66 26.68 -17.84
CA LYS A 8 4.25 26.28 -17.72
C LYS A 8 3.96 24.89 -18.29
N ALA A 9 4.60 24.54 -19.41
CA ALA A 9 4.44 23.19 -20.00
C ALA A 9 5.02 22.10 -19.10
N TRP A 10 6.17 22.36 -18.45
CA TRP A 10 6.78 21.44 -17.50
C TRP A 10 5.99 21.32 -16.19
N GLU A 11 5.46 22.42 -15.66
CA GLU A 11 4.57 22.43 -14.49
C GLU A 11 3.33 21.58 -14.74
N GLN A 12 2.70 21.74 -15.91
CA GLN A 12 1.55 20.95 -16.30
C GLN A 12 1.91 19.46 -16.48
N HIS A 13 3.05 19.17 -17.11
CA HIS A 13 3.52 17.80 -17.26
C HIS A 13 3.79 17.14 -15.91
N TYR A 14 4.40 17.87 -14.97
CA TYR A 14 4.65 17.41 -13.61
C TYR A 14 3.34 17.13 -12.84
N ALA A 15 2.38 18.06 -12.89
CA ALA A 15 1.07 17.87 -12.26
C ALA A 15 0.35 16.62 -12.80
N ASN A 16 0.35 16.44 -14.12
CA ASN A 16 -0.23 15.26 -14.75
C ASN A 16 0.49 13.95 -14.34
N ALA A 17 1.81 13.98 -14.23
CA ALA A 17 2.57 12.82 -13.79
C ALA A 17 2.25 12.46 -12.32
N LYS A 18 2.11 13.46 -11.45
CA LYS A 18 1.74 13.27 -10.04
C LYS A 18 0.33 12.71 -9.85
N GLU A 19 -0.63 13.20 -10.64
CA GLU A 19 -2.00 12.65 -10.63
C GLU A 19 -2.01 11.18 -11.05
N LYS A 20 -1.27 10.83 -12.11
CA LYS A 20 -1.13 9.45 -12.57
C LYS A 20 -0.46 8.55 -11.54
N GLU A 21 0.58 9.04 -10.87
CA GLU A 21 1.26 8.33 -9.78
C GLU A 21 0.27 8.02 -8.65
N PHE A 22 -0.47 9.02 -8.19
CA PHE A 22 -1.49 8.86 -7.13
C PHE A 22 -2.58 7.85 -7.51
N TYR A 23 -3.06 7.93 -8.75
CA TYR A 23 -4.04 7.00 -9.28
C TYR A 23 -3.51 5.56 -9.32
N SER A 24 -2.26 5.38 -9.75
CA SER A 24 -1.61 4.05 -9.79
C SER A 24 -1.49 3.45 -8.39
N THR A 25 -1.08 4.23 -7.40
CA THR A 25 -0.97 3.77 -6.00
C THR A 25 -2.33 3.28 -5.48
N ARG A 26 -3.41 4.05 -5.67
CA ARG A 26 -4.76 3.63 -5.25
C ARG A 26 -5.20 2.33 -5.90
N ARG A 27 -4.85 2.09 -7.16
CA ARG A 27 -5.16 0.82 -7.84
C ARG A 27 -4.42 -0.36 -7.21
N ILE A 28 -3.16 -0.17 -6.84
CA ILE A 28 -2.37 -1.22 -6.17
C ILE A 28 -3.02 -1.61 -4.85
N ASP A 29 -3.45 -0.65 -4.05
CA ASP A 29 -4.11 -0.92 -2.77
C ASP A 29 -5.39 -1.76 -2.95
N LEU A 30 -6.22 -1.41 -3.95
CA LEU A 30 -7.43 -2.16 -4.29
C LEU A 30 -7.09 -3.57 -4.76
N LEU A 31 -6.06 -3.73 -5.59
CA LEU A 31 -5.59 -5.04 -6.04
C LEU A 31 -5.14 -5.90 -4.85
N ILE A 32 -4.42 -5.33 -3.89
CA ILE A 32 -3.97 -6.05 -2.69
C ILE A 32 -5.17 -6.59 -1.92
N ILE A 33 -6.19 -5.75 -1.66
CA ILE A 33 -7.39 -6.15 -0.93
C ILE A 33 -8.17 -7.21 -1.71
N SER A 34 -8.42 -6.99 -3.00
CA SER A 34 -9.22 -7.90 -3.83
C SER A 34 -8.56 -9.26 -3.98
N ILE A 35 -7.27 -9.31 -4.31
CA ILE A 35 -6.56 -10.57 -4.54
C ILE A 35 -6.35 -11.31 -3.22
N SER A 36 -5.96 -10.61 -2.15
CA SER A 36 -5.81 -11.24 -0.82
C SER A 36 -7.14 -11.76 -0.30
N GLY A 37 -8.24 -11.02 -0.49
CA GLY A 37 -9.59 -11.47 -0.15
C GLY A 37 -10.00 -12.74 -0.90
N ALA A 38 -9.75 -12.79 -2.21
CA ALA A 38 -9.99 -13.99 -3.02
C ALA A 38 -9.13 -15.18 -2.55
N CYS A 39 -7.85 -14.94 -2.22
CA CYS A 39 -6.94 -15.95 -1.69
C CYS A 39 -7.47 -16.55 -0.37
N ILE A 40 -7.90 -15.70 0.57
CA ILE A 40 -8.48 -16.12 1.86
C ILE A 40 -9.76 -16.94 1.64
N TYR A 41 -10.64 -16.47 0.74
CA TYR A 41 -11.88 -17.17 0.41
C TYR A 41 -11.61 -18.58 -0.11
N ILE A 42 -10.70 -18.72 -1.09
CA ILE A 42 -10.32 -20.03 -1.65
C ILE A 42 -9.77 -20.95 -0.55
N VAL A 43 -8.88 -20.44 0.31
CA VAL A 43 -8.32 -21.22 1.42
C VAL A 43 -9.43 -21.74 2.34
N PHE A 44 -10.40 -20.90 2.72
CA PHE A 44 -11.50 -21.33 3.57
C PHE A 44 -12.41 -22.36 2.91
N GLU A 45 -12.66 -22.23 1.60
CA GLU A 45 -13.47 -23.21 0.87
C GLU A 45 -12.77 -24.58 0.82
N ILE A 46 -11.45 -24.61 0.56
CA ILE A 46 -10.65 -25.84 0.59
C ILE A 46 -10.63 -26.45 1.99
N LEU A 47 -10.42 -25.65 3.04
CA LEU A 47 -10.45 -26.15 4.42
C LEU A 47 -11.82 -26.70 4.81
N ARG A 48 -12.90 -26.06 4.37
CA ARG A 48 -14.27 -26.54 4.57
C ARG A 48 -14.48 -27.88 3.88
N PHE A 49 -14.06 -28.01 2.63
CA PHE A 49 -14.13 -29.24 1.86
C PHE A 49 -13.39 -30.39 2.57
N ILE A 50 -12.14 -30.16 2.99
CA ILE A 50 -11.33 -31.15 3.73
C ILE A 50 -12.04 -31.60 5.03
N ASN A 51 -12.63 -30.65 5.76
CA ASN A 51 -13.32 -30.94 7.03
C ASN A 51 -14.67 -31.67 6.82
N SER A 52 -15.37 -31.39 5.72
CA SER A 52 -16.68 -31.97 5.41
C SER A 52 -16.61 -33.39 4.85
N GLU A 53 -15.59 -33.71 4.05
CA GLU A 53 -15.47 -35.05 3.42
C GLU A 53 -14.84 -36.12 4.33
N GLY A 54 -14.55 -35.79 5.60
CA GLY A 54 -14.12 -36.78 6.59
C GLY A 54 -12.81 -37.46 6.20
N SER A 55 -11.69 -36.75 6.42
CA SER A 55 -10.34 -37.30 6.62
C SER A 55 -9.73 -38.21 5.54
N LYS A 56 -10.36 -38.43 4.37
CA LYS A 56 -9.75 -39.24 3.29
C LYS A 56 -8.52 -38.61 2.63
N ILE A 57 -8.29 -37.30 2.85
CA ILE A 57 -7.05 -36.62 2.46
C ILE A 57 -6.03 -36.75 3.60
N THR A 58 -5.66 -37.98 3.93
CA THR A 58 -4.60 -38.28 4.89
C THR A 58 -3.24 -37.99 4.24
N GLY A 59 -2.74 -36.77 4.39
CA GLY A 59 -1.35 -36.45 4.06
C GLY A 59 -1.06 -35.03 3.60
N THR A 60 -2.06 -34.24 3.22
CA THR A 60 -1.79 -32.87 2.74
C THR A 60 -1.53 -31.91 3.90
N PRO A 61 -0.42 -31.15 3.87
CA PRO A 61 -0.09 -30.20 4.93
C PRO A 61 -1.03 -29.00 4.89
N THR A 62 -2.13 -29.08 5.67
CA THR A 62 -3.07 -27.96 5.89
C THR A 62 -2.40 -26.71 6.45
N ILE A 63 -1.18 -26.86 6.98
CA ILE A 63 -0.34 -25.75 7.42
C ILE A 63 0.03 -24.79 6.29
N LEU A 64 0.24 -25.27 5.06
CA LEU A 64 0.53 -24.42 3.90
C LEU A 64 -0.67 -23.52 3.56
N LEU A 65 -1.89 -24.09 3.57
CA LEU A 65 -3.12 -23.33 3.38
C LEU A 65 -3.29 -22.24 4.44
N LYS A 66 -3.14 -22.62 5.72
CA LYS A 66 -3.24 -21.67 6.83
C LYS A 66 -2.19 -20.56 6.72
N LEU A 67 -0.96 -20.89 6.36
CA LEU A 67 0.11 -19.92 6.17
C LEU A 67 -0.21 -18.95 5.02
N SER A 68 -0.71 -19.46 3.90
CA SER A 68 -1.15 -18.63 2.77
C SER A 68 -2.24 -17.62 3.18
N ALA A 69 -3.28 -18.07 3.89
CA ALA A 69 -4.33 -17.18 4.40
C ALA A 69 -3.79 -16.16 5.41
N ILE A 70 -2.90 -16.56 6.33
CA ILE A 70 -2.29 -15.64 7.29
C ILE A 70 -1.49 -14.55 6.55
N LEU A 71 -0.68 -14.93 5.56
CA LEU A 71 0.09 -13.97 4.75
C LEU A 71 -0.83 -13.00 3.99
N ALA A 72 -1.93 -13.49 3.42
CA ALA A 72 -2.92 -12.64 2.75
C ALA A 72 -3.59 -11.67 3.73
N VAL A 73 -3.94 -12.11 4.95
CA VAL A 73 -4.48 -11.23 6.00
C VAL A 73 -3.44 -10.19 6.43
N CYS A 74 -2.19 -10.59 6.67
CA CYS A 74 -1.11 -9.68 6.99
C CYS A 74 -0.88 -8.65 5.88
N ALA A 75 -0.95 -9.06 4.60
CA ALA A 75 -0.86 -8.16 3.47
C ALA A 75 -1.93 -7.07 3.51
N ILE A 76 -3.20 -7.44 3.77
CA ILE A 76 -4.30 -6.48 3.93
C ILE A 76 -4.05 -5.53 5.10
N ILE A 77 -3.65 -6.04 6.26
CA ILE A 77 -3.42 -5.24 7.46
C ILE A 77 -2.29 -4.22 7.22
N VAL A 78 -1.16 -4.66 6.68
CA VAL A 78 -0.01 -3.78 6.37
C VAL A 78 -0.42 -2.72 5.33
N ASN A 79 -1.24 -3.09 4.35
CA ASN A 79 -1.77 -2.16 3.35
C ASN A 79 -2.66 -1.07 3.98
N ILE A 80 -3.52 -1.42 4.94
CA ILE A 80 -4.34 -0.43 5.67
C ILE A 80 -3.45 0.55 6.44
N PHE A 81 -2.41 0.07 7.13
CA PHE A 81 -1.48 0.95 7.83
C PHE A 81 -0.72 1.87 6.88
N SER A 82 -0.33 1.37 5.71
CA SER A 82 0.25 2.19 4.65
C SER A 82 -0.65 3.37 4.27
N GLN A 83 -1.94 3.13 4.04
CA GLN A 83 -2.91 4.20 3.74
C GLN A 83 -3.04 5.21 4.88
N TYR A 84 -3.04 4.72 6.12
CA TYR A 84 -3.10 5.57 7.31
C TYR A 84 -1.87 6.49 7.42
N TRP A 85 -0.67 5.95 7.23
CA TRP A 85 0.55 6.77 7.21
C TRP A 85 0.57 7.74 6.02
N GLY A 86 0.06 7.33 4.86
CA GLY A 86 -0.05 8.20 3.69
C GLY A 86 -0.99 9.38 3.95
N PHE A 87 -2.10 9.14 4.66
CA PHE A 87 -2.99 10.20 5.12
C PHE A 87 -2.29 11.19 6.05
N LEU A 88 -1.51 10.68 7.03
CA LEU A 88 -0.75 11.54 7.94
C LEU A 88 0.31 12.36 7.20
N ALA A 89 1.07 11.74 6.29
CA ALA A 89 2.10 12.42 5.47
C ALA A 89 1.50 13.59 4.69
N ASN A 90 0.42 13.35 3.96
CA ASN A 90 -0.30 14.38 3.20
C ASN A 90 -0.84 15.49 4.10
N GLY A 91 -1.31 15.15 5.31
CA GLY A 91 -1.74 16.12 6.30
C GLY A 91 -0.61 17.05 6.75
N TYR A 92 0.60 16.52 6.98
CA TYR A 92 1.76 17.34 7.31
C TYR A 92 2.25 18.18 6.12
N GLU A 93 2.20 17.65 4.91
CA GLU A 93 2.58 18.38 3.69
C GLU A 93 1.62 19.53 3.37
N ALA A 94 0.32 19.35 3.62
CA ALA A 94 -0.67 20.43 3.53
C ALA A 94 -0.41 21.54 4.57
N ARG A 95 -0.08 21.17 5.82
CA ARG A 95 0.29 22.13 6.87
C ARG A 95 1.58 22.87 6.53
N TYR A 96 2.60 22.15 6.04
CA TYR A 96 3.85 22.75 5.57
C TYR A 96 3.58 23.79 4.48
N SER A 97 2.80 23.42 3.46
CA SER A 97 2.44 24.33 2.36
C SER A 97 1.72 25.58 2.87
N ARG A 98 0.82 25.42 3.85
CA ARG A 98 0.12 26.56 4.47
C ARG A 98 1.08 27.45 5.26
N ALA A 99 2.00 26.86 6.02
CA ALA A 99 2.99 27.61 6.77
C ALA A 99 3.92 28.43 5.85
N VAL A 100 4.37 27.85 4.73
CA VAL A 100 5.16 28.57 3.71
C VAL A 100 4.39 29.77 3.14
N ILE A 101 3.11 29.60 2.80
CA ILE A 101 2.27 30.71 2.30
C ILE A 101 2.19 31.83 3.33
N ASN A 102 1.91 31.49 4.59
CA ASN A 102 1.82 32.48 5.66
C ASN A 102 3.16 33.21 5.90
N GLN A 103 4.30 32.53 5.79
CA GLN A 103 5.62 33.18 5.91
C GLN A 103 5.87 34.21 4.80
N ILE A 104 5.49 33.89 3.56
CA ILE A 104 5.61 34.80 2.41
C ILE A 104 4.68 36.02 2.60
N GLU A 105 3.45 35.81 3.07
CA GLU A 105 2.47 36.89 3.26
C GLU A 105 2.80 37.80 4.45
N GLU A 106 3.29 37.23 5.55
CA GLU A 106 3.53 37.96 6.81
C GLU A 106 4.99 38.39 7.02
N ASN A 107 5.91 38.07 6.09
CA ASN A 107 7.36 38.25 6.24
C ASN A 107 7.90 37.67 7.56
N LYS A 108 7.32 36.55 8.00
CA LYS A 108 7.78 35.83 9.20
C LYS A 108 8.76 34.74 8.79
N ASP A 109 9.87 34.67 9.49
CA ASP A 109 10.90 33.65 9.30
C ASP A 109 10.82 32.63 10.45
N ASP A 110 9.93 31.65 10.34
CA ASP A 110 9.80 30.54 11.31
C ASP A 110 10.23 29.21 10.68
N ASN A 111 11.53 29.11 10.41
CA ASN A 111 12.13 27.92 9.81
C ASN A 111 11.98 26.67 10.68
N ASN A 112 11.88 26.83 12.01
CA ASN A 112 11.75 25.70 12.93
C ASN A 112 10.42 24.94 12.73
N GLU A 113 9.30 25.66 12.56
CA GLU A 113 8.01 25.02 12.30
C GLU A 113 8.04 24.23 10.97
N LEU A 114 8.62 24.82 9.92
CA LEU A 114 8.76 24.19 8.62
C LEU A 114 9.59 22.90 8.67
N GLU A 115 10.73 22.91 9.37
CA GLU A 115 11.57 21.72 9.53
C GLU A 115 10.84 20.57 10.25
N VAL A 116 10.04 20.89 11.27
CA VAL A 116 9.28 19.88 12.02
C VAL A 116 8.20 19.24 11.13
N LEU A 117 7.46 20.05 10.37
CA LEU A 117 6.40 19.58 9.48
C LEU A 117 6.96 18.72 8.35
N ASP A 118 8.04 19.17 7.72
CA ASP A 118 8.75 18.46 6.66
C ASP A 118 9.35 17.13 7.15
N ARG A 119 10.01 17.13 8.32
CA ARG A 119 10.52 15.91 8.94
C ARG A 119 9.41 14.89 9.21
N LYS A 120 8.27 15.33 9.75
CA LYS A 120 7.13 14.43 9.99
C LYS A 120 6.57 13.87 8.68
N SER A 121 6.37 14.72 7.67
CA SER A 121 5.92 14.28 6.34
C SER A 121 6.83 13.19 5.77
N ARG A 122 8.15 13.39 5.80
CA ARG A 122 9.13 12.40 5.33
C ARG A 122 9.05 11.08 6.07
N ILE A 123 8.93 11.09 7.39
CA ILE A 123 8.85 9.87 8.21
C ILE A 123 7.62 9.06 7.80
N TYR A 124 6.44 9.68 7.72
CA TYR A 124 5.22 8.97 7.35
C TYR A 124 5.24 8.52 5.89
N SER A 125 5.81 9.31 4.98
CA SER A 125 6.00 8.92 3.58
C SER A 125 6.91 7.69 3.42
N PHE A 126 8.00 7.63 4.20
CA PHE A 126 8.86 6.46 4.25
C PHE A 126 8.11 5.21 4.70
N TRP A 127 7.36 5.29 5.81
CA TRP A 127 6.57 4.16 6.32
C TRP A 127 5.48 3.72 5.34
N THR A 128 4.85 4.67 4.65
CA THR A 128 3.88 4.38 3.56
C THR A 128 4.55 3.57 2.45
N SER A 129 5.68 4.05 1.92
CA SER A 129 6.39 3.38 0.83
C SER A 129 6.89 1.98 1.22
N LEU A 130 7.44 1.85 2.43
CA LEU A 130 7.92 0.57 2.94
C LEU A 130 6.77 -0.43 3.10
N SER A 131 5.67 0.01 3.69
CA SER A 131 4.52 -0.86 3.98
C SER A 131 3.82 -1.31 2.72
N ASN A 132 3.67 -0.45 1.71
CA ASN A 132 3.17 -0.86 0.39
C ASN A 132 4.05 -1.93 -0.27
N LYS A 133 5.37 -1.83 -0.19
CA LYS A 133 6.26 -2.88 -0.73
C LYS A 133 6.11 -4.19 0.04
N VAL A 134 6.03 -4.11 1.37
CA VAL A 134 5.85 -5.28 2.23
C VAL A 134 4.51 -5.96 1.98
N SER A 135 3.40 -5.22 1.87
CA SER A 135 2.07 -5.78 1.60
C SER A 135 2.00 -6.50 0.26
N ILE A 136 2.59 -5.92 -0.80
CA ILE A 136 2.72 -6.58 -2.11
C ILE A 136 3.51 -7.89 -1.97
N GLY A 137 4.65 -7.86 -1.28
CA GLY A 137 5.48 -9.04 -1.07
C GLY A 137 4.74 -10.15 -0.32
N LEU A 138 4.05 -9.81 0.78
CA LEU A 138 3.25 -10.76 1.56
C LEU A 138 2.13 -11.39 0.72
N MET A 139 1.40 -10.57 -0.05
CA MET A 139 0.34 -11.05 -0.94
C MET A 139 0.90 -12.04 -1.97
N LEU A 140 2.00 -11.70 -2.66
CA LEU A 140 2.60 -12.56 -3.68
C LEU A 140 3.07 -13.89 -3.08
N VAL A 141 3.73 -13.87 -1.93
CA VAL A 141 4.17 -15.10 -1.25
C VAL A 141 2.97 -15.95 -0.83
N GLY A 142 1.90 -15.34 -0.31
CA GLY A 142 0.66 -16.03 0.04
C GLY A 142 0.04 -16.76 -1.16
N ILE A 143 -0.05 -16.07 -2.31
CA ILE A 143 -0.57 -16.65 -3.56
C ILE A 143 0.31 -17.80 -4.03
N VAL A 144 1.63 -17.63 -4.04
CA VAL A 144 2.57 -18.67 -4.48
C VAL A 144 2.42 -19.93 -3.62
N ILE A 145 2.30 -19.78 -2.30
CA ILE A 145 2.06 -20.93 -1.41
C ILE A 145 0.73 -21.62 -1.73
N LEU A 146 -0.34 -20.86 -1.99
CA LEU A 146 -1.64 -21.44 -2.37
C LEU A 146 -1.54 -22.22 -3.69
N VAL A 147 -0.84 -21.67 -4.68
CA VAL A 147 -0.64 -22.32 -5.97
C VAL A 147 0.17 -23.62 -5.80
N ILE A 148 1.28 -23.57 -5.06
CA ILE A 148 2.10 -24.75 -4.76
C ILE A 148 1.26 -25.82 -4.06
N TYR A 149 0.45 -25.44 -3.07
CA TYR A 149 -0.43 -26.38 -2.39
C TYR A 149 -1.40 -27.08 -3.35
N ASN A 150 -2.02 -26.31 -4.27
CA ASN A 150 -2.95 -26.87 -5.25
C ASN A 150 -2.26 -27.86 -6.19
N PHE A 151 -1.09 -27.52 -6.75
CA PHE A 151 -0.33 -28.41 -7.65
C PHE A 151 0.21 -29.68 -7.00
N VAL A 152 0.48 -29.66 -5.69
CA VAL A 152 0.99 -30.84 -4.96
C VAL A 152 -0.15 -31.75 -4.53
N THR A 153 -1.34 -31.18 -4.28
CA THR A 153 -2.50 -31.90 -3.74
C THR A 153 -3.41 -32.48 -4.82
N PHE A 154 -3.54 -31.78 -5.95
CA PHE A 154 -4.41 -32.12 -7.08
C PHE A 154 -3.59 -32.27 -8.35
#